data_AF-A0A7W5D424-F1
#
_entry.id   AF-A0A7W5D424-F1
#
_cell.length_a   1.000
_cell.length_b   1.000
_cell.length_c   1.000
_cell.angle_alpha   90.00
_cell.angle_beta   90.00
_cell.angle_gamma   90.00
#
_symmetry.space_group_name_H-M   'P 1'
#
loop_
_entity.id
_entity.type
_entity.pdbx_description
1 polymer ?
#
loop_
_entity_poly.entity_id
_entity_poly.type
_entity_poly.pdbx_seq_one_letter_code
_entity_poly.pdbx_strand_id
1 'polypeptide(L)' 'MARGHKAAAEGAVNVAADLLGRMACGTKVVDHERVFGLREQPFDVVAVYHVANGLIERVWLFPAE' A
#
# COMPACT_ATOMS: atom_id res chain seq x y z
N MET A 1 -15.63 -2.69 -8.22
CA MET A 1 -14.21 -2.51 -8.61
C MET A 1 -13.84 -1.06 -8.32
N ALA A 2 -13.33 -0.75 -7.12
CA ALA A 2 -13.01 0.63 -6.76
C ALA A 2 -11.67 1.03 -7.40
N ARG A 3 -11.69 1.95 -8.37
CA ARG A 3 -10.48 2.64 -8.85
C ARG A 3 -10.04 3.61 -7.77
N GLY A 4 -8.86 3.38 -7.17
CA GLY A 4 -8.22 4.34 -6.28
C GLY A 4 -7.90 5.63 -7.04
N HIS A 5 -8.35 6.77 -6.51
CA HIS A 5 -8.02 8.09 -7.04
C HIS A 5 -6.54 8.38 -6.85
N LYS A 6 -5.85 8.71 -7.95
CA LYS A 6 -4.45 9.08 -7.98
C LYS A 6 -4.32 10.59 -7.73
N ALA A 7 -3.81 10.98 -6.56
CA ALA A 7 -3.34 12.35 -6.36
C ALA A 7 -2.00 12.51 -7.10
N ALA A 8 -2.01 13.19 -8.24
CA ALA A 8 -0.80 13.56 -8.95
C ALA A 8 -0.35 14.95 -8.49
N ALA A 9 0.73 15.01 -7.71
CA ALA A 9 1.51 16.23 -7.55
C ALA A 9 2.40 16.42 -8.80
N GLU A 10 2.55 17.65 -9.29
CA GLU A 10 3.35 17.94 -10.48
C GLU A 10 4.82 17.53 -10.25
N GLY A 11 5.38 16.74 -11.19
CA GLY A 11 6.69 16.08 -11.06
C GLY A 11 6.64 14.64 -10.54
N ALA A 12 5.46 14.08 -10.25
CA ALA A 12 5.33 12.75 -9.66
C ALA A 12 5.60 11.60 -10.64
N VAL A 13 6.47 10.67 -10.22
CA VAL A 13 6.61 9.33 -10.79
C VAL A 13 5.24 8.66 -10.88
N ASN A 14 4.95 8.00 -12.01
CA ASN A 14 3.73 7.25 -12.20
C ASN A 14 3.79 5.95 -11.37
N VAL A 15 3.55 6.09 -10.06
CA VAL A 15 3.47 4.96 -9.12
C VAL A 15 2.03 4.48 -9.04
N ALA A 16 1.87 3.17 -9.01
CA ALA A 16 0.60 2.49 -8.76
C ALA A 16 0.82 1.28 -7.85
N ALA A 17 -0.21 0.87 -7.14
CA ALA A 17 -0.22 -0.33 -6.32
C ALA A 17 -1.54 -1.09 -6.52
N ASP A 18 -1.45 -2.36 -6.90
CA ASP A 18 -2.60 -3.26 -6.95
C ASP A 18 -2.74 -3.98 -5.61
N LEU A 19 -3.92 -3.91 -4.99
CA LEU A 19 -4.21 -4.63 -3.75
C LEU A 19 -4.48 -6.11 -4.08
N LEU A 20 -3.54 -6.99 -3.73
CA LEU A 20 -3.65 -8.43 -3.93
C LEU A 20 -4.44 -9.11 -2.81
N GLY A 21 -4.34 -8.58 -1.59
CA GLY A 21 -5.06 -9.09 -0.44
C GLY A 21 -5.10 -8.10 0.71
N ARG A 22 -6.16 -8.16 1.51
CA ARG A 22 -6.31 -7.37 2.73
C ARG A 22 -6.77 -8.26 3.88
N MET A 23 -6.14 -8.07 5.04
CA MET A 23 -6.60 -8.61 6.31
C MET A 23 -6.75 -7.47 7.32
N ALA A 24 -7.82 -7.49 8.10
CA ALA A 24 -7.98 -6.63 9.28
C ALA A 24 -8.05 -7.51 10.53
N CYS A 25 -7.22 -7.19 11.54
CA CYS A 25 -7.16 -7.94 12.80
C CYS A 25 -6.89 -6.96 13.95
N GLY A 26 -7.89 -6.75 14.81
CA GLY A 26 -7.81 -5.78 15.90
C GLY A 26 -7.49 -4.37 15.38
N THR A 27 -6.43 -3.76 15.91
CA THR A 27 -5.96 -2.43 15.49
C THR A 27 -5.02 -2.46 14.28
N LYS A 28 -4.93 -3.59 13.56
CA LYS A 28 -4.04 -3.75 12.41
C LYS A 28 -4.79 -3.98 11.13
N VAL A 29 -4.32 -3.34 10.06
CA VAL A 29 -4.69 -3.65 8.68
C VAL A 29 -3.42 -4.08 7.96
N VAL A 30 -3.49 -5.19 7.23
CA VAL A 30 -2.38 -5.74 6.46
C VAL A 30 -2.82 -5.78 5.02
N ASP A 31 -2.13 -5.04 4.17
CA ASP A 31 -2.31 -5.06 2.72
C ASP A 31 -1.11 -5.76 2.08
N HIS A 32 -1.38 -6.73 1.22
CA HIS A 32 -0.41 -7.29 0.28
C HIS A 32 -0.64 -6.59 -1.06
N GLU A 33 0.36 -5.84 -1.50
CA GLU A 33 0.26 -4.98 -2.68
C GLU A 33 1.33 -5.33 -3.70
N ARG A 34 0.99 -5.22 -4.99
CA ARG A 34 1.95 -5.21 -6.10
C ARG A 34 2.21 -3.79 -6.54
N VAL A 35 3.45 -3.32 -6.43
CA VAL A 35 3.86 -1.94 -6.70
C VAL A 35 4.50 -1.81 -8.08
N PHE A 36 4.12 -0.76 -8.80
CA PHE A 36 4.59 -0.43 -10.16
C PHE A 36 5.27 0.95 -10.20
N GLY A 37 6.22 1.13 -11.10
CA GLY A 37 6.80 2.44 -11.42
C GLY A 37 7.93 2.91 -10.49
N LEU A 38 8.27 2.16 -9.43
CA LEU A 38 9.41 2.45 -8.54
C LEU A 38 10.67 1.63 -8.86
N ARG A 39 10.51 0.50 -9.57
CA ARG A 39 11.59 -0.40 -10.02
C ARG A 39 11.35 -0.78 -11.48
N GLU A 40 12.35 -1.38 -12.12
CA GLU A 40 12.23 -1.87 -13.51
C GLU A 40 11.13 -2.93 -13.64
N GLN A 41 11.03 -3.84 -12.67
CA GLN A 41 9.96 -4.82 -12.58
C GLN A 41 9.04 -4.55 -11.38
N PRO A 42 7.73 -4.85 -11.50
CA PRO A 42 6.82 -4.80 -10.36
C PRO A 42 7.30 -5.70 -9.23
N PHE A 43 7.02 -5.32 -8.00
CA PHE A 43 7.42 -6.08 -6.82
C PHE A 43 6.31 -6.04 -5.77
N ASP A 44 6.30 -7.05 -4.90
CA ASP A 44 5.28 -7.17 -3.88
C ASP A 44 5.78 -6.62 -2.54
N VAL A 45 4.87 -5.97 -1.81
CA VAL A 45 5.09 -5.41 -0.48
C VAL A 45 3.93 -5.82 0.43
N VAL A 46 4.24 -6.11 1.68
CA VAL A 46 3.26 -6.19 2.76
C VAL A 46 3.30 -4.88 3.56
N ALA A 47 2.24 -4.09 3.47
CA ALA A 47 2.04 -2.89 4.26
C ALA A 47 1.20 -3.22 5.50
N VAL A 48 1.79 -3.09 6.68
CA VAL A 48 1.12 -3.29 7.97
C VAL A 48 0.84 -1.93 8.58
N TYR A 49 -0.43 -1.59 8.74
CA TYR A 49 -0.88 -0.37 9.38
C TYR A 49 -1.28 -0.64 10.82
N HIS A 50 -0.83 0.20 11.76
CA HIS A 50 -1.47 0.30 13.08
C HIS A 50 -2.46 1.47 13.05
N VAL A 51 -3.72 1.18 13.40
CA VAL A 51 -4.80 2.16 13.42
C VAL A 51 -5.18 2.46 14.86
N ALA A 52 -5.13 3.74 15.22
CA ALA A 52 -5.55 4.25 16.53
C ALA A 52 -6.44 5.48 16.34
N ASN A 53 -7.56 5.56 17.08
CA ASN A 53 -8.51 6.67 17.01
C ASN A 53 -9.00 6.97 15.57
N GLY A 54 -9.20 5.91 14.76
CA GLY A 54 -9.65 6.03 13.37
C GLY A 54 -8.60 6.53 12.38
N LEU A 55 -7.34 6.72 12.81
CA LEU A 55 -6.23 7.20 11.99
C LEU A 55 -5.12 6.15 11.90
N ILE A 56 -4.37 6.16 10.81
CA ILE A 56 -3.13 5.38 10.71
C ILE A 56 -2.07 6.06 11.58
N GLU A 57 -1.64 5.39 12.65
CA GLU A 57 -0.62 5.87 13.57
C GLU A 57 0.79 5.47 13.11
N ARG A 58 0.93 4.26 12.57
CA ARG A 58 2.20 3.72 12.04
C ARG A 58 1.96 2.85 10.82
N VAL A 59 2.96 2.78 9.96
CA VAL A 59 3.06 1.83 8.85
C VAL A 59 4.43 1.15 8.89
N TRP A 60 4.44 -0.16 8.66
CA TRP A 60 5.65 -0.94 8.38
C TRP A 60 5.53 -1.55 7.00
N LEU A 61 6.59 -1.47 6.20
CA LEU A 61 6.65 -2.02 4.86
C LEU A 61 7.67 -3.15 4.84
N PHE A 62 7.22 -4.33 4.43
CA PHE A 62 8.07 -5.51 4.28
C PHE A 62 8.08 -5.93 2.82
N PRO A 63 9.25 -6.24 2.21
CA PRO A 63 9.29 -6.98 0.96
C PRO A 63 8.51 -8.29 1.09
N ALA A 64 7.68 -8.61 0.10
CA ALA A 64 7.08 -9.94 -0.01
C ALA A 64 7.90 -10.72 -1.04
N GLU A 65 8.94 -11.42 -0.58
CA GLU A 65 9.80 -12.30 -1.39
C GLU A 65 9.20 -13.70 -1.49
#